data_AF-A0A3D0RWS1-F1
#
_entry.id   AF-A0A3D0RWS1-F1
#
_cell.length_a   1.000
_cell.length_b   1.000
_cell.length_c   1.000
_cell.angle_alpha   90.00
_cell.angle_beta   90.00
_cell.angle_gamma   90.00
#
_symmetry.space_group_name_H-M   'P 1'
#
loop_
_entity.id
_entity.type
_entity.pdbx_description
1 polymer ?
#
loop_
_entity_poly.entity_id
_entity_poly.type
_entity_poly.pdbx_seq_one_letter_code
_entity_poly.pdbx_strand_id
1 'polypeptide(L)'
;MPYSVDESQVVSVRPPLQPIEIELVAGLAGVGPGPRQVWPGQPGRRSPWVPCTSGCCLKHGPRRGADPVVWLRFLLRELLAPAAREPLERIRTLGLPGDHRVEGRVLLDGAQHPRLLVAIGRRVRVVELDQDLFPVEPVRRRERGEVVPMDDSRAQRTER
;
A
#
# COMPACT_ATOMS: atom_id res chain seq x y z
N MET A 1 -0.78 14.01 20.02
CA MET A 1 0.17 13.06 19.41
C MET A 1 -0.25 12.88 17.96
N PRO A 2 0.49 13.41 16.97
CA PRO A 2 0.12 13.26 15.57
C PRO A 2 0.32 11.79 15.16
N TYR A 3 -0.69 11.17 14.56
CA TYR A 3 -0.56 9.86 13.93
C TYR A 3 0.51 9.98 12.86
N SER A 4 1.69 9.40 13.12
CA SER A 4 2.73 9.27 12.12
C SER A 4 2.15 8.48 10.95
N VAL A 5 2.10 9.10 9.78
CA VAL A 5 1.70 8.51 8.48
C VAL A 5 2.74 7.47 7.99
N ASP A 6 3.44 6.84 8.93
CA ASP A 6 4.50 5.86 8.77
C ASP A 6 4.07 4.49 9.35
N GLU A 7 2.76 4.30 9.57
CA GLU A 7 2.20 2.95 9.59
C GLU A 7 2.28 2.42 8.16
N SER A 8 3.43 1.81 7.85
CA SER A 8 3.66 1.12 6.59
C SER A 8 2.43 0.25 6.29
N GLN A 9 1.76 0.56 5.19
CA GLN A 9 0.54 -0.10 4.74
C GLN A 9 0.85 -1.54 4.31
N VAL A 10 1.02 -2.43 5.28
CA VAL A 10 1.56 -3.79 5.08
C VAL A 10 0.58 -4.87 5.46
N VAL A 11 0.67 -6.00 4.78
CA VAL A 11 0.12 -7.28 5.22
C VAL A 11 1.24 -8.26 5.50
N SER A 12 1.14 -9.00 6.59
CA SER A 12 2.07 -10.05 6.98
C SER A 12 1.82 -11.33 6.19
N VAL A 13 2.87 -12.10 5.93
CA VAL A 13 2.82 -13.38 5.21
C VAL A 13 3.51 -14.46 6.06
N ARG A 14 2.84 -15.59 6.29
CA ARG A 14 3.37 -16.72 7.06
C ARG A 14 3.04 -18.07 6.40
N PRO A 15 4.00 -18.98 6.19
CA PRO A 15 5.45 -18.75 6.33
C PRO A 15 5.95 -17.61 5.42
N PRO A 16 7.13 -17.02 5.66
CA PRO A 16 7.69 -16.02 4.75
C PRO A 16 7.82 -16.56 3.32
N LEU A 17 7.69 -15.67 2.34
CA LEU A 17 7.87 -16.00 0.93
C LEU A 17 9.28 -16.56 0.68
N GLN A 18 9.37 -17.58 -0.16
CA GLN A 18 10.64 -18.09 -0.64
C GLN A 18 11.27 -17.14 -1.66
N PRO A 19 12.58 -17.22 -1.93
CA PRO A 19 13.27 -16.31 -2.86
C PRO A 19 12.59 -16.22 -4.24
N ILE A 20 12.17 -17.36 -4.81
CA ILE A 20 11.48 -17.40 -6.10
C ILE A 20 10.12 -16.68 -6.07
N GLU A 21 9.40 -16.74 -4.95
CA GLU A 21 8.13 -16.05 -4.76
C GLU A 21 8.35 -14.55 -4.57
N ILE A 22 9.41 -14.15 -3.86
CA ILE A 22 9.82 -12.76 -3.72
C ILE A 22 10.12 -12.17 -5.10
N GLU A 23 10.92 -12.85 -5.92
CA GLU A 23 11.25 -12.41 -7.28
C GLU A 23 10.01 -12.30 -8.16
N LEU A 24 9.10 -13.27 -8.08
CA LEU A 24 7.85 -13.26 -8.85
C LEU A 24 6.94 -12.11 -8.44
N VAL A 25 6.67 -11.95 -7.14
CA VAL A 25 5.80 -10.86 -6.65
C VAL A 25 6.45 -9.50 -6.91
N ALA A 26 7.77 -9.35 -6.73
CA ALA A 26 8.51 -8.15 -7.09
C ALA A 26 8.46 -7.86 -8.60
N GLY A 27 8.50 -8.91 -9.42
CA GLY A 27 8.29 -8.88 -10.87
C GLY A 27 6.90 -8.35 -11.24
N LEU A 28 5.85 -8.95 -10.70
CA LEU A 28 4.47 -8.49 -10.89
C LEU A 28 4.31 -7.04 -10.41
N ALA A 29 5.00 -6.66 -9.34
CA ALA A 29 5.01 -5.32 -8.80
C ALA A 29 5.90 -4.34 -9.57
N GLY A 30 6.53 -4.70 -10.67
CA GLY A 30 7.28 -3.70 -11.45
C GLY A 30 8.64 -3.29 -10.88
N VAL A 31 9.10 -3.91 -9.78
CA VAL A 31 10.30 -3.48 -9.03
C VAL A 31 11.46 -4.48 -9.12
N GLY A 32 11.18 -5.74 -9.47
CA GLY A 32 12.19 -6.77 -9.71
C GLY A 32 12.39 -7.07 -11.20
N PRO A 33 13.36 -7.95 -11.52
CA PRO A 33 13.60 -8.45 -12.88
C PRO A 33 12.51 -9.43 -13.37
N GLY A 34 11.66 -9.90 -12.46
CA GLY A 34 10.61 -10.87 -12.77
C GLY A 34 9.53 -10.37 -13.73
N PRO A 35 8.71 -11.30 -14.25
CA PRO A 35 7.73 -11.03 -15.29
C PRO A 35 6.64 -10.06 -14.82
N ARG A 36 6.17 -9.21 -15.74
CA ARG A 36 5.07 -8.26 -15.46
C ARG A 36 3.69 -8.87 -15.68
N GLN A 37 3.61 -9.92 -16.48
CA GLN A 37 2.37 -10.62 -16.80
C GLN A 37 2.66 -12.11 -16.91
N VAL A 38 1.96 -12.91 -16.11
CA VAL A 38 2.27 -14.34 -15.96
C VAL A 38 1.04 -15.20 -16.17
N TRP A 39 -0.12 -14.74 -15.73
CA TRP A 39 -1.33 -15.55 -15.70
C TRP A 39 -2.53 -14.92 -16.43
N PRO A 40 -3.42 -15.74 -17.00
CA PRO A 40 -4.74 -15.30 -17.43
C PRO A 40 -5.53 -14.68 -16.27
N GLY A 41 -6.29 -13.63 -16.56
CA GLY A 41 -7.11 -12.95 -15.54
C GLY A 41 -6.32 -12.08 -14.55
N GLN A 42 -5.04 -11.78 -14.85
CA GLN A 42 -4.26 -10.83 -14.07
C GLN A 42 -4.92 -9.44 -14.07
N PRO A 43 -5.12 -8.77 -12.91
CA PRO A 43 -5.92 -7.55 -12.83
C PRO A 43 -5.37 -6.33 -13.59
N GLY A 44 -4.08 -6.33 -13.94
CA GLY A 44 -3.46 -5.25 -14.71
C GLY A 44 -1.97 -5.50 -14.94
N ARG A 45 -1.25 -4.51 -15.48
CA ARG A 45 0.18 -4.64 -15.80
C ARG A 45 1.10 -4.70 -14.60
N ARG A 46 0.73 -4.07 -13.48
CA ARG A 46 1.61 -3.99 -12.30
C ARG A 46 0.81 -4.07 -11.00
N SER A 47 1.24 -4.97 -10.11
CA SER A 47 0.73 -5.07 -8.75
C SER A 47 1.12 -3.84 -7.92
N PRO A 48 0.25 -3.35 -7.02
CA PRO A 48 0.59 -2.36 -6.00
C PRO A 48 1.26 -2.98 -4.77
N TRP A 49 1.30 -4.31 -4.66
CA TRP A 49 1.91 -5.03 -3.54
C TRP A 49 3.36 -5.41 -3.83
N VAL A 50 4.28 -4.99 -2.98
CA VAL A 50 5.72 -5.24 -3.11
C VAL A 50 6.17 -6.11 -1.93
N PRO A 51 6.86 -7.25 -2.16
CA PRO A 51 7.38 -8.03 -1.06
C PRO A 51 8.55 -7.31 -0.39
N CYS A 52 8.67 -7.41 0.93
CA CYS A 52 9.93 -7.08 1.60
C CYS A 52 11.02 -8.11 1.26
N THR A 53 12.27 -7.73 1.51
CA THR A 53 13.44 -8.57 1.22
C THR A 53 13.46 -9.90 1.99
N SER A 54 12.86 -9.95 3.18
CA SER A 54 12.74 -11.18 3.97
C SER A 54 11.50 -12.02 3.64
N GLY A 55 10.63 -11.56 2.74
CA GLY A 55 9.40 -12.26 2.36
C GLY A 55 8.30 -12.30 3.44
N CYS A 56 8.49 -11.69 4.60
CA CYS A 56 7.53 -11.79 5.71
C CYS A 56 6.33 -10.82 5.60
N CYS A 57 6.36 -9.86 4.68
CA CYS A 57 5.27 -8.93 4.44
C CYS A 57 5.22 -8.42 3.00
N LEU A 58 4.02 -7.99 2.59
CA LEU A 58 3.78 -7.25 1.37
C LEU A 58 3.44 -5.80 1.74
N LYS A 59 4.17 -4.85 1.17
CA LYS A 59 3.94 -3.41 1.31
C LYS A 59 3.06 -2.91 0.18
N HIS A 60 2.03 -2.16 0.51
CA HIS A 60 1.23 -1.41 -0.45
C HIS A 60 1.99 -0.14 -0.88
N GLY A 61 2.30 -0.04 -2.17
CA GLY A 61 2.91 1.15 -2.75
C GLY A 61 1.89 2.08 -3.41
N PRO A 62 2.08 3.41 -3.41
CA PRO A 62 1.18 4.35 -4.05
C PRO A 62 1.26 4.19 -5.57
N ARG A 63 0.32 3.43 -6.15
CA ARG A 63 0.25 3.20 -7.61
C ARG A 63 -1.12 3.53 -8.16
N ARG A 64 -1.15 4.51 -9.05
CA ARG A 64 -2.38 4.92 -9.75
C ARG A 64 -2.81 3.82 -10.73
N GLY A 65 -4.12 3.54 -10.77
CA GLY A 65 -4.74 2.64 -11.76
C GLY A 65 -4.66 1.15 -11.45
N ALA A 66 -4.10 0.74 -10.30
CA ALA A 66 -4.13 -0.65 -9.85
C ALA A 66 -5.00 -0.74 -8.58
N ASP A 67 -6.07 -1.54 -8.62
CA ASP A 67 -6.89 -1.78 -7.44
C ASP A 67 -6.17 -2.75 -6.48
N PRO A 68 -5.73 -2.29 -5.29
CA PRO A 68 -4.99 -3.13 -4.35
C PRO A 68 -5.82 -4.29 -3.80
N VAL A 69 -7.14 -4.13 -3.69
CA VAL A 69 -8.04 -5.20 -3.23
C VAL A 69 -8.08 -6.31 -4.26
N VAL A 70 -8.30 -5.95 -5.53
CA VAL A 70 -8.40 -6.92 -6.63
C VAL A 70 -7.06 -7.65 -6.80
N TRP A 71 -5.94 -6.93 -6.71
CA TRP A 71 -4.61 -7.53 -6.77
C TRP A 71 -4.31 -8.47 -5.60
N LEU A 72 -4.66 -8.11 -4.36
CA LEU A 72 -4.39 -9.01 -3.23
C LEU A 72 -5.23 -10.29 -3.33
N ARG A 73 -6.49 -10.17 -3.75
CA ARG A 73 -7.35 -11.33 -4.01
C ARG A 73 -6.76 -12.24 -5.08
N PHE A 74 -6.23 -11.66 -6.16
CA PHE A 74 -5.56 -12.40 -7.21
C PHE A 74 -4.31 -13.11 -6.69
N LEU A 75 -3.41 -12.41 -5.98
CA LEU A 75 -2.20 -13.01 -5.42
C LEU A 75 -2.53 -14.16 -4.47
N LEU A 76 -3.53 -14.00 -3.61
CA LEU A 76 -4.00 -15.07 -2.73
C LEU A 76 -4.52 -16.27 -3.53
N ARG A 77 -5.39 -16.04 -4.51
CA ARG A 77 -6.05 -17.11 -5.27
C ARG A 77 -5.10 -17.89 -6.17
N GLU A 78 -4.13 -17.20 -6.79
CA GLU A 78 -3.28 -17.79 -7.83
C GLU A 78 -1.90 -18.24 -7.33
N LEU A 79 -1.40 -17.63 -6.25
CA LEU A 79 0.01 -17.79 -5.86
C LEU A 79 0.17 -18.13 -4.39
N LEU A 80 -0.23 -17.21 -3.50
CA LEU A 80 0.15 -17.27 -2.09
C LEU A 80 -0.59 -18.37 -1.34
N ALA A 81 -1.87 -18.54 -1.65
CA ALA A 81 -2.71 -19.51 -0.99
C ALA A 81 -3.80 -20.00 -1.96
N PRO A 82 -3.46 -20.72 -3.05
CA PRO A 82 -4.43 -21.36 -3.94
C PRO A 82 -5.15 -22.55 -3.29
N ALA A 83 -6.39 -22.81 -3.72
CA ALA A 83 -7.24 -23.94 -3.26
C ALA A 83 -7.96 -24.59 -4.42
N ALA A 84 -8.29 -23.80 -5.44
CA ALA A 84 -8.77 -24.35 -6.68
C ALA A 84 -7.66 -25.20 -7.31
N ARG A 85 -8.07 -26.30 -7.93
CA ARG A 85 -7.17 -27.29 -8.54
C ARG A 85 -6.24 -26.67 -9.57
N GLU A 86 -6.77 -25.86 -10.47
CA GLU A 86 -5.98 -25.31 -11.57
C GLU A 86 -4.85 -24.37 -11.09
N PRO A 87 -5.09 -23.37 -10.21
CA PRO A 87 -4.00 -22.61 -9.60
C PRO A 87 -2.97 -23.47 -8.85
N LEU A 88 -3.41 -24.49 -8.11
CA LEU A 88 -2.51 -25.40 -7.40
C LEU A 88 -1.57 -26.16 -8.35
N GLU A 89 -2.10 -26.72 -9.43
CA GLU A 89 -1.28 -27.41 -10.45
C GLU A 89 -0.29 -26.46 -11.14
N ARG A 90 -0.72 -25.21 -11.37
CA ARG A 90 0.12 -24.19 -12.00
C ARG A 90 1.31 -23.81 -11.12
N ILE A 91 1.07 -23.57 -9.83
CA ILE A 91 2.16 -23.22 -8.89
C ILE A 91 3.10 -24.40 -8.63
N ARG A 92 2.58 -25.65 -8.63
CA ARG A 92 3.39 -26.87 -8.52
C ARG A 92 4.35 -27.03 -9.69
N THR A 93 3.89 -26.78 -10.92
CA THR A 93 4.73 -26.80 -12.12
C THR A 93 5.88 -25.79 -12.03
N LEU A 94 5.68 -24.69 -11.30
CA LEU A 94 6.68 -23.64 -11.07
C LEU A 94 7.52 -23.87 -9.80
N GLY A 95 7.29 -24.97 -9.06
CA GLY A 95 7.99 -25.28 -7.81
C GLY A 95 7.66 -24.34 -6.65
N LEU A 96 6.51 -23.65 -6.69
CA LEU A 96 6.11 -22.69 -5.64
C LEU A 96 5.25 -23.40 -4.58
N PRO A 97 5.45 -23.10 -3.28
CA PRO A 97 4.73 -23.76 -2.18
C PRO A 97 3.26 -23.36 -2.10
N GLY A 98 2.94 -22.06 -2.11
CA GLY A 98 1.55 -21.56 -2.09
C GLY A 98 0.72 -21.98 -0.87
N ASP A 99 1.36 -22.16 0.28
CA ASP A 99 0.73 -22.52 1.55
C ASP A 99 0.70 -21.35 2.55
N HIS A 100 0.80 -20.12 2.04
CA HIS A 100 0.88 -18.92 2.86
C HIS A 100 -0.45 -18.52 3.48
N ARG A 101 -0.35 -17.86 4.62
CA ARG A 101 -1.41 -17.17 5.33
C ARG A 101 -1.08 -15.69 5.34
N VAL A 102 -2.00 -14.87 4.83
CA VAL A 102 -1.82 -13.41 4.79
C VAL A 102 -2.72 -12.75 5.81
N GLU A 103 -2.15 -11.86 6.63
CA GLU A 103 -2.86 -11.18 7.70
C GLU A 103 -2.49 -9.71 7.78
N GLY A 104 -3.48 -8.84 7.94
CA GLY A 104 -3.20 -7.42 8.16
C GLY A 104 -4.39 -6.54 7.84
N ARG A 105 -4.21 -5.26 8.17
CA ARG A 105 -5.17 -4.20 7.89
C ARG A 105 -4.44 -3.08 7.18
N VAL A 106 -4.98 -2.65 6.05
CA VAL A 106 -4.39 -1.64 5.18
C VAL A 106 -5.44 -0.59 4.89
N LEU A 107 -5.17 0.64 5.28
CA LEU A 107 -5.92 1.82 4.90
C LEU A 107 -5.65 2.14 3.43
N LEU A 108 -6.71 2.14 2.65
CA LEU A 108 -6.70 2.50 1.25
C LEU A 108 -7.16 3.94 1.13
N ASP A 109 -6.25 4.82 0.72
CA ASP A 109 -6.58 6.20 0.40
C ASP A 109 -7.48 6.26 -0.84
N GLY A 110 -8.73 6.62 -0.61
CA GLY A 110 -9.63 7.15 -1.63
C GLY A 110 -9.88 8.62 -1.31
N ALA A 111 -9.73 9.51 -2.29
CA ALA A 111 -9.83 10.96 -2.10
C ALA A 111 -11.14 11.45 -1.44
N GLN A 112 -12.16 10.59 -1.34
CA GLN A 112 -13.47 10.92 -0.76
C GLN A 112 -13.98 9.88 0.25
N HIS A 113 -13.49 8.64 0.28
CA HIS A 113 -13.96 7.64 1.26
C HIS A 113 -12.80 6.70 1.62
N PRO A 114 -12.17 6.86 2.80
CA PRO A 114 -11.14 5.94 3.23
C PRO A 114 -11.74 4.53 3.41
N ARG A 115 -11.04 3.52 2.91
CA ARG A 115 -11.49 2.12 3.00
C ARG A 115 -10.43 1.30 3.71
N LEU A 116 -10.86 0.43 4.62
CA LEU A 116 -9.98 -0.52 5.29
C LEU A 116 -10.02 -1.87 4.58
N LEU A 117 -8.91 -2.27 3.99
CA LEU A 117 -8.69 -3.63 3.52
C LEU A 117 -8.27 -4.50 4.71
N VAL A 118 -8.99 -5.59 4.93
CA VAL A 118 -8.67 -6.58 5.98
C VAL A 118 -8.37 -7.92 5.32
N ALA A 119 -7.14 -8.39 5.49
CA ALA A 119 -6.69 -9.72 5.03
C ALA A 119 -6.68 -10.69 6.21
N ILE A 120 -7.34 -11.84 6.06
CA ILE A 120 -7.37 -12.91 7.06
C ILE A 120 -7.21 -14.25 6.34
N GLY A 121 -6.00 -14.78 6.42
CA GLY A 121 -5.57 -15.99 5.72
C GLY A 121 -5.71 -15.85 4.22
N ARG A 122 -6.81 -16.39 3.68
CA ARG A 122 -7.07 -16.51 2.24
C ARG A 122 -8.18 -15.58 1.75
N ARG A 123 -8.71 -14.75 2.64
CA ARG A 123 -9.86 -13.88 2.39
C ARG A 123 -9.45 -12.42 2.54
N VAL A 124 -10.05 -11.58 1.69
CA VAL A 124 -9.88 -10.12 1.72
C VAL A 124 -11.25 -9.47 1.80
N ARG A 125 -11.48 -8.71 2.86
CA ARG A 125 -12.67 -7.89 3.08
C ARG A 125 -12.30 -6.41 2.95
N VAL A 126 -13.27 -5.61 2.55
CA VAL A 126 -13.15 -4.15 2.51
C VAL A 126 -14.23 -3.60 3.40
N VAL A 127 -13.86 -2.71 4.31
CA VAL A 127 -14.77 -2.00 5.21
C VAL A 127 -14.69 -0.53 4.83
N GLU A 128 -15.85 0.08 4.56
CA GLU A 128 -15.94 1.52 4.38
C GLU A 128 -15.84 2.18 5.76
N LEU A 129 -14.97 3.19 5.89
CA LEU A 129 -14.85 3.95 7.13
C LEU A 129 -15.71 5.21 6.97
N ASP A 130 -16.73 5.34 7.81
CA ASP A 130 -17.52 6.57 7.88
C ASP A 130 -16.61 7.73 8.28
N GLN A 131 -16.72 8.84 7.54
CA GLN A 131 -15.92 10.05 7.75
C GLN A 131 -16.19 10.69 9.12
N ASP A 132 -17.36 10.44 9.71
CA ASP A 132 -17.78 11.00 11.00
C ASP A 132 -17.02 10.42 12.20
N LEU A 133 -16.31 9.30 12.03
CA LEU A 133 -15.50 8.68 13.09
C LEU A 133 -14.05 9.20 13.14
N PHE A 134 -13.63 9.95 12.11
CA PHE A 134 -12.31 10.57 12.05
C PHE A 134 -12.46 12.01 11.56
N PRO A 135 -12.68 13.00 12.46
CA PRO A 135 -12.65 14.39 12.05
C PRO A 135 -11.27 14.69 11.48
N VAL A 136 -11.19 14.78 10.15
CA VAL A 136 -10.02 15.31 9.46
C VAL A 136 -10.05 16.80 9.77
N GLU A 137 -9.22 17.24 10.72
CA GLU A 137 -9.02 18.67 10.91
C GLU A 137 -8.60 19.26 9.55
N PRO A 138 -9.39 20.19 8.98
CA PRO A 138 -9.05 20.75 7.68
C PRO A 138 -7.68 21.40 7.83
N VAL A 139 -6.73 20.95 7.00
CA VAL A 139 -5.40 21.56 6.92
C VAL A 139 -5.63 23.03 6.64
N ARG A 140 -5.40 23.87 7.68
CA ARG A 140 -5.46 25.32 7.53
C ARG A 140 -4.47 25.65 6.44
N ARG A 141 -4.99 26.06 5.27
CA ARG A 141 -4.20 26.68 4.21
C ARG A 141 -3.37 27.73 4.93
N ARG A 142 -2.04 27.58 4.93
CA ARG A 142 -1.15 28.63 5.43
C ARG A 142 -1.53 29.89 4.68
N GLU A 143 -2.23 30.79 5.36
CA GLU A 143 -2.43 32.14 4.89
C GLU A 143 -1.03 32.69 4.64
N ARG A 144 -0.82 33.05 3.38
CA ARG A 144 0.41 33.66 2.87
C ARG A 144 0.69 34.83 3.81
N GLY A 145 1.81 34.76 4.53
CA GLY A 145 2.16 35.70 5.58
C GLY A 145 1.90 37.15 5.17
N GLU A 146 1.12 37.84 5.97
CA GLU A 146 0.93 39.28 5.87
C GLU A 146 2.26 39.95 6.20
N VAL A 147 2.85 40.62 5.21
CA VAL A 147 4.04 41.44 5.42
C VAL A 147 3.57 42.76 6.01
N VAL A 148 3.73 42.91 7.32
CA VAL A 148 3.52 44.18 8.00
C VAL A 148 4.72 45.08 7.68
N PRO A 149 4.53 46.28 7.09
CA PRO A 149 5.62 47.22 6.93
C PRO A 149 6.09 47.68 8.31
N MET A 150 7.37 47.44 8.63
CA MET A 150 8.00 48.10 9.78
C MET A 150 8.35 49.53 9.36
N ASP A 151 7.82 50.51 10.09
CA ASP A 151 8.23 51.90 10.00
C ASP A 151 9.70 52.05 10.41
N ASP A 152 10.57 52.26 9.42
CA ASP A 152 11.92 52.78 9.61
C ASP A 152 11.84 54.30 9.81
N SER A 153 11.67 54.74 11.04
CA SER A 153 11.95 56.14 11.41
C SER A 153 12.20 56.29 12.91
N ARG A 154 13.42 55.97 13.35
CA ARG A 154 14.00 56.67 14.49
C ARG A 154 15.51 56.82 14.37
N ALA A 155 15.94 58.05 14.74
CA ALA A 155 17.28 58.61 14.82
C ALA A 155 17.73 59.27 13.51
N GLN A 156 18.07 60.55 13.45
CA GLN A 156 18.75 61.46 14.39
C GLN A 156 18.26 62.90 14.08
N ARG A 157 18.39 63.97 14.89
CA ARG A 157 19.47 64.36 15.78
C ARG A 157 18.97 65.57 16.59
N THR A 158 19.17 65.54 17.90
CA THR A 158 19.31 66.73 18.74
C THR A 158 20.59 67.46 18.37
N GLU A 159 20.55 68.79 18.23
CA GLU A 159 21.32 69.77 19.03
C GLU A 159 21.42 71.14 18.34
N ARG A 160 20.93 72.15 19.08
CA ARG A 160 21.21 73.60 19.11
C ARG A 160 21.06 74.46 17.86
#